data_AF-A0A3B8Y400-F1
#
_entry.id   AF-A0A3B8Y400-F1
#
_cell.length_a   1.000
_cell.length_b   1.000
_cell.length_c   1.000
_cell.angle_alpha   90.00
_cell.angle_beta   90.00
_cell.angle_gamma   90.00
#
_symmetry.space_group_name_H-M   'P 1'
#
loop_
_entity.id
_entity.type
_entity.pdbx_description
1 polymer ?
#
loop_
_entity_poly.entity_id
_entity_poly.type
_entity_poly.pdbx_seq_one_letter_code
_entity_poly.pdbx_strand_id
1 'polypeptide(L)'
;MLLGFRTKLKLNNQQKTIMAQHAGYSRWVFNWGLKAWSSTYQEGFKPTANKLKKFYTNYVKPLYPWQSQLSSRVYQYAFVDLDNS
;
A
#
# COMPACT_ATOMS: atom_id res chain seq x y z
N MET A 1 -36.65 -5.08 6.26
CA MET A 1 -36.04 -3.87 5.68
C MET A 1 -34.89 -3.45 6.60
N LEU A 2 -33.63 -3.61 6.19
CA LEU A 2 -32.49 -3.20 7.03
C LEU A 2 -32.26 -1.69 6.84
N LEU A 3 -32.49 -0.89 7.88
CA LEU A 3 -32.05 0.51 7.92
C LEU A 3 -30.52 0.52 8.05
N GLY A 4 -29.82 0.94 7.00
CA GLY A 4 -28.37 1.13 7.06
C GLY A 4 -28.02 2.42 7.82
N PHE A 5 -27.22 2.32 8.88
CA PHE A 5 -26.66 3.48 9.56
C PHE A 5 -25.38 3.96 8.85
N ARG A 6 -25.37 5.22 8.40
CA ARG A 6 -24.15 5.84 7.85
C ARG A 6 -23.38 6.52 8.97
N THR A 7 -22.28 5.91 9.39
CA THR A 7 -21.37 6.49 10.38
C THR A 7 -20.15 7.13 9.71
N LYS A 8 -19.60 8.18 10.32
CA LYS A 8 -18.34 8.82 9.89
C LYS A 8 -17.49 9.15 11.11
N LEU A 9 -16.17 9.06 10.98
CA LEU A 9 -15.27 9.51 12.03
C LEU A 9 -15.21 11.04 12.08
N LYS A 10 -15.38 11.63 13.27
CA LYS A 10 -15.16 13.06 13.51
C LYS A 10 -13.70 13.29 13.90
N LEU A 11 -12.86 13.50 12.91
CA LEU A 11 -11.42 13.64 13.08
C LEU A 11 -11.01 15.09 13.30
N ASN A 12 -10.00 15.31 14.15
CA ASN A 12 -9.30 16.59 14.25
C ASN A 12 -8.26 16.74 13.10
N ASN A 13 -7.61 17.90 13.02
CA ASN A 13 -6.68 18.19 11.91
C ASN A 13 -5.45 17.27 11.89
N GLN A 14 -4.94 16.88 13.06
CA GLN A 14 -3.80 15.95 13.16
C GLN A 14 -4.19 14.55 12.68
N GLN A 15 -5.34 14.03 13.11
CA GLN A 15 -5.86 12.72 12.71
C GLN A 15 -6.17 12.65 11.21
N LYS A 16 -6.77 13.71 10.64
CA LYS A 16 -6.99 13.81 9.19
C LYS A 16 -5.68 13.72 8.41
N THR A 17 -4.65 14.42 8.88
CA THR A 17 -3.32 14.42 8.26
C THR A 17 -2.70 13.03 8.29
N ILE A 18 -2.72 12.36 9.46
CA ILE A 18 -2.18 11.00 9.61
C ILE A 18 -2.94 10.00 8.71
N MET A 19 -4.26 10.09 8.63
CA MET A 19 -5.06 9.22 7.75
C MET A 19 -4.74 9.46 6.28
N ALA A 20 -4.61 10.71 5.84
CA ALA A 20 -4.24 11.04 4.48
C ALA A 20 -2.83 10.53 4.13
N GLN A 21 -1.87 10.62 5.06
CA GLN A 21 -0.53 10.06 4.89
C GLN A 21 -0.56 8.53 4.73
N HIS A 22 -1.34 7.82 5.55
CA HIS A 22 -1.47 6.36 5.45
C HIS A 22 -2.15 5.94 4.14
N ALA A 23 -3.20 6.65 3.71
CA ALA A 23 -3.86 6.40 2.43
C ALA A 23 -2.91 6.67 1.24
N GLY A 24 -2.16 7.77 1.30
CA GLY A 24 -1.15 8.10 0.31
C GLY A 24 -0.04 7.05 0.23
N TYR A 25 0.43 6.57 1.39
CA TYR A 25 1.43 5.51 1.44
C TYR A 25 0.91 4.20 0.82
N SER A 26 -0.30 3.77 1.16
CA SER A 26 -0.91 2.57 0.55
C SER A 26 -0.97 2.69 -0.97
N ARG A 27 -1.50 3.81 -1.47
CA ARG A 27 -1.60 4.08 -2.91
C ARG A 27 -0.23 4.10 -3.60
N TRP A 28 0.76 4.72 -2.96
CA TRP A 28 2.12 4.78 -3.47
C TRP A 28 2.70 3.36 -3.63
N VAL A 29 2.51 2.48 -2.63
CA VAL A 29 3.05 1.10 -2.65
C VAL A 29 2.33 0.27 -3.70
N PHE A 30 1.00 0.37 -3.77
CA PHE A 30 0.20 -0.36 -4.74
C PHE A 30 0.63 0.02 -6.17
N ASN A 31 0.74 1.31 -6.47
CA ASN A 31 1.17 1.79 -7.79
C ASN A 31 2.60 1.33 -8.13
N TRP A 32 3.52 1.37 -7.16
CA TRP A 32 4.86 0.84 -7.35
C TRP A 32 4.82 -0.66 -7.66
N GLY A 33 4.04 -1.43 -6.90
CA GLY A 33 3.87 -2.87 -7.06
C GLY A 33 3.28 -3.23 -8.41
N LEU A 34 2.22 -2.53 -8.84
CA LEU A 34 1.59 -2.69 -10.14
C LEU A 34 2.58 -2.43 -11.28
N LYS A 35 3.35 -1.35 -11.20
CA LYS A 35 4.40 -1.05 -12.20
C LYS A 35 5.47 -2.14 -12.26
N ALA A 36 5.95 -2.58 -11.10
CA ALA A 36 6.95 -3.65 -11.01
C ALA A 36 6.39 -4.99 -11.55
N TRP A 37 5.12 -5.28 -11.26
CA TRP A 37 4.42 -6.45 -11.79
C TRP A 37 4.35 -6.42 -13.31
N SER A 38 3.85 -5.33 -13.90
CA SER A 38 3.75 -5.20 -15.36
C SER A 38 5.12 -5.31 -16.03
N SER A 39 6.15 -4.68 -15.47
CA SER A 39 7.51 -4.72 -16.04
C SER A 39 8.10 -6.13 -16.00
N THR A 40 8.01 -6.81 -14.85
CA THR A 40 8.53 -8.18 -14.71
C THR A 40 7.76 -9.19 -15.55
N TYR A 41 6.46 -8.99 -15.73
CA TYR A 41 5.65 -9.80 -16.64
C TYR A 41 6.05 -9.61 -18.11
N GLN A 42 6.32 -8.38 -18.53
CA GLN A 42 6.81 -8.07 -19.89
C GLN A 42 8.17 -8.70 -20.18
N GLU A 43 9.03 -8.84 -19.18
CA GLU A 43 10.31 -9.55 -19.27
C GLU A 43 10.16 -11.09 -19.30
N GLY A 44 8.93 -11.62 -19.28
CA GLY A 44 8.64 -13.05 -19.34
C GLY A 44 8.70 -13.77 -17.99
N PHE A 45 8.89 -13.04 -16.89
CA PHE A 45 8.85 -13.62 -15.54
C PHE A 45 7.43 -13.75 -15.01
N LYS A 46 7.27 -14.60 -14.00
CA LYS A 46 6.03 -14.75 -13.23
C LYS A 46 6.17 -14.01 -11.89
N PRO A 47 5.79 -12.72 -11.81
CA PRO A 47 5.76 -12.01 -10.54
C PRO A 47 4.74 -12.65 -9.59
N THR A 48 5.00 -12.49 -8.30
CA THR A 48 4.02 -12.76 -7.24
C THR A 48 4.07 -11.64 -6.23
N ALA A 49 2.95 -11.32 -5.59
CA ALA A 49 2.89 -10.24 -4.61
C ALA A 49 3.93 -10.44 -3.49
N ASN A 50 4.13 -11.68 -3.04
CA ASN A 50 5.14 -12.01 -2.04
C ASN A 50 6.59 -11.77 -2.49
N LYS A 51 6.93 -12.08 -3.76
CA LYS A 51 8.28 -11.80 -4.30
C LYS A 51 8.51 -10.29 -4.37
N LEU A 52 7.55 -9.55 -4.92
CA LEU A 52 7.62 -8.10 -5.03
C LEU A 52 7.68 -7.44 -3.65
N LYS A 53 6.90 -7.89 -2.67
CA LYS A 53 6.93 -7.41 -1.29
C LYS A 53 8.29 -7.61 -0.63
N LYS A 54 8.92 -8.78 -0.82
CA LYS A 54 10.27 -9.05 -0.30
C LYS A 54 11.29 -8.11 -0.93
N PHE A 55 11.29 -7.99 -2.25
CA PHE A 55 12.16 -7.06 -2.96
C PHE A 55 11.96 -5.62 -2.48
N TYR A 56 10.70 -5.20 -2.42
CA TYR A 56 10.31 -3.88 -1.97
C TYR A 56 10.83 -3.57 -0.57
N THR A 57 10.61 -4.47 0.39
CA THR A 57 11.01 -4.29 1.79
C THR A 57 12.52 -4.15 1.94
N ASN A 58 13.28 -4.94 1.17
CA ASN A 58 14.74 -4.99 1.30
C ASN A 58 15.47 -3.91 0.51
N TYR A 59 14.96 -3.52 -0.66
CA TYR A 59 15.71 -2.68 -1.61
C TYR A 59 15.05 -1.34 -1.90
N VAL A 60 13.72 -1.24 -1.83
CA VAL A 60 12.99 -0.04 -2.24
C VAL A 60 12.62 0.80 -1.03
N LYS A 61 12.00 0.20 -0.01
CA LYS A 61 11.60 0.88 1.23
C LYS A 61 12.75 1.66 1.90
N PRO A 62 14.00 1.15 1.97
CA PRO A 62 15.11 1.92 2.54
C PRO A 62 15.41 3.25 1.83
N LEU A 63 15.06 3.37 0.54
CA LEU A 63 15.22 4.60 -0.24
C LEU A 63 14.19 5.69 0.13
N TYR A 64 13.18 5.34 0.93
CA TYR A 64 12.08 6.23 1.33
C TYR A 64 11.94 6.28 2.86
N PRO A 65 12.84 6.97 3.59
CA PRO A 65 12.87 6.96 5.05
C PRO A 65 11.55 7.40 5.71
N TRP A 66 10.78 8.27 5.06
CA TRP A 66 9.47 8.73 5.52
C TRP A 66 8.48 7.59 5.76
N GLN A 67 8.62 6.47 5.05
CA GLN A 67 7.74 5.30 5.20
C GLN A 67 7.89 4.60 6.54
N SER A 68 9.04 4.73 7.19
CA SER A 68 9.28 4.19 8.54
C SER A 68 8.55 4.99 9.63
N GLN A 69 8.03 6.18 9.31
CA GLN A 69 7.19 6.98 10.21
C GLN A 69 5.72 6.52 10.22
N LEU A 70 5.34 5.66 9.27
CA LEU A 70 3.98 5.14 9.12
C LEU A 70 3.97 3.64 9.41
N SER A 71 2.78 3.11 9.70
CA SER A 71 2.64 1.69 10.05
C SER A 71 3.13 0.76 8.95
N SER A 72 3.89 -0.26 9.32
CA SER A 72 4.36 -1.31 8.40
C SER A 72 3.20 -2.12 7.81
N ARG A 73 2.04 -2.13 8.47
CA ARG A 73 0.83 -2.78 7.93
C ARG A 73 0.40 -2.16 6.61
N VAL A 74 0.63 -0.86 6.39
CA VAL A 74 0.15 -0.16 5.19
C VAL A 74 0.71 -0.77 3.92
N TYR A 75 2.04 -0.88 3.81
CA TYR A 75 2.66 -1.47 2.61
C TYR A 75 2.40 -2.98 2.51
N GLN A 76 2.32 -3.69 3.65
CA GLN A 76 2.02 -5.13 3.64
C GLN A 76 0.64 -5.40 3.06
N TYR A 77 -0.38 -4.64 3.48
CA TYR A 77 -1.74 -4.76 2.95
C TYR A 77 -1.84 -4.25 1.51
N ALA A 78 -1.09 -3.21 1.11
CA ALA A 78 -1.04 -2.81 -0.29
C ALA A 78 -0.58 -3.94 -1.23
N PHE A 79 0.33 -4.81 -0.78
CA PHE A 79 0.71 -6.02 -1.55
C PHE A 79 -0.33 -7.13 -1.45
N VAL A 80 -1.11 -7.23 -0.37
CA VAL A 80 -2.26 -8.15 -0.28
C VAL A 80 -3.35 -7.72 -1.26
N ASP A 81 -3.65 -6.42 -1.32
CA ASP A 81 -4.63 -5.86 -2.26
C ASP A 81 -4.19 -6.07 -3.71
N LEU A 82 -2.89 -5.99 -4.00
CA LEU A 82 -2.32 -6.31 -5.32
C LEU A 82 -2.42 -7.79 -5.68
N ASP A 83 -2.41 -8.70 -4.70
CA ASP A 83 -2.57 -10.14 -4.95
C ASP A 83 -4.03 -10.50 -5.24
N ASN A 84 -4.97 -9.68 -4.74
CA ASN A 84 -6.41 -9.86 -4.91
C ASN A 84 -7.02 -9.10 -6.11
N SER A 85 -6.20 -8.33 -6.84
CA SER A 85 -6.64 -7.46 -7.94
C SER A 85 -6.69 -8.14 -9.30
#